data_AF-A0A7M5WRW9-F1
#
_entry.id   AF-A0A7M5WRW9-F1
#
_cell.length_a   1.000
_cell.length_b   1.000
_cell.length_c   1.000
_cell.angle_alpha   90.00
_cell.angle_beta   90.00
_cell.angle_gamma   90.00
#
_symmetry.space_group_name_H-M   'P 1'
#
loop_
_entity.id
_entity.type
_entity.pdbx_description
1 polymer ?
#
loop_
_entity_poly.entity_id
_entity_poly.type
_entity_poly.pdbx_seq_one_letter_code
_entity_poly.pdbx_strand_id
1 'polypeptide(L)'
;MVRLTSLILIITGIFTQVKSTSLKACQEDHYLSKNNVCIRCTICSRSQQMIHTCADLSDTICMCPLGMYHDMRKVACMQCSTCGVGEVMHERCLNSKDTKCQRCPNGFTSAGNNSLSCTSIHSSKSAQTIPMLWSFIFTIPLAIFLVWR
;
A
#
# COMPACT_ATOMS: atom_id res chain seq x y z
N MET A 1 27.44 -11.89 -67.75
CA MET A 1 27.85 -10.94 -66.68
C MET A 1 26.84 -11.01 -65.55
N VAL A 2 27.28 -10.76 -64.31
CA VAL A 2 26.61 -11.22 -63.08
C VAL A 2 25.27 -10.51 -62.83
N ARG A 3 24.21 -11.26 -62.49
CA ARG A 3 22.89 -10.71 -62.15
C ARG A 3 22.96 -9.88 -60.87
N LEU A 4 22.53 -8.62 -60.95
CA LEU A 4 22.53 -7.65 -59.85
C LEU A 4 21.38 -7.86 -58.84
N THR A 5 21.04 -9.12 -58.53
CA THR A 5 19.91 -9.49 -57.66
C THR A 5 20.32 -10.27 -56.40
N SER A 6 21.62 -10.51 -56.19
CA SER A 6 22.12 -11.43 -55.16
C SER A 6 22.67 -10.75 -53.88
N LEU A 7 22.10 -9.61 -53.46
CA LEU A 7 22.58 -8.88 -52.27
C LEU A 7 21.50 -8.40 -51.27
N ILE A 8 20.21 -8.59 -51.57
CA ILE A 8 19.10 -8.16 -50.68
C ILE A 8 18.57 -9.32 -49.80
N LEU A 9 18.94 -10.57 -50.10
CA LEU A 9 18.41 -11.77 -49.41
C LEU A 9 19.19 -12.21 -48.15
N ILE A 10 20.17 -11.43 -47.67
CA ILE A 10 20.99 -11.79 -46.49
C ILE A 10 20.72 -10.88 -45.26
N ILE A 11 19.74 -9.97 -45.35
CA ILE A 11 19.36 -9.08 -44.23
C ILE A 11 18.02 -9.50 -43.57
N THR A 12 17.23 -10.38 -44.20
CA THR A 12 15.94 -10.85 -43.70
C THR A 12 15.98 -12.27 -43.12
N GLY A 13 17.16 -12.82 -42.83
CA GLY A 13 17.36 -14.25 -42.57
C GLY A 13 17.45 -14.71 -41.10
N ILE A 14 17.51 -13.78 -40.13
CA ILE A 14 17.81 -14.14 -38.71
C ILE A 14 16.64 -13.82 -37.75
N PHE A 15 15.68 -12.99 -38.16
CA PHE A 15 14.54 -12.64 -37.30
C PHE A 15 13.36 -13.61 -37.42
N THR A 16 12.83 -13.99 -36.26
CA THR A 16 11.53 -14.65 -36.06
C THR A 16 11.35 -16.08 -36.57
N GLN A 17 12.19 -16.99 -36.05
CA GLN A 17 11.65 -18.26 -35.53
C GLN A 17 11.85 -18.30 -34.01
N VAL A 18 11.18 -17.37 -33.30
CA VAL A 18 10.79 -17.64 -31.91
C VAL A 18 9.79 -18.77 -32.01
N LYS A 19 10.29 -20.00 -31.98
CA LYS A 19 9.51 -21.22 -31.96
C LYS A 19 8.76 -21.22 -30.64
N SER A 20 7.60 -20.55 -30.63
CA SER A 20 6.68 -20.55 -29.51
C SER A 20 6.42 -22.01 -29.19
N THR A 21 7.03 -22.48 -28.10
CA THR A 21 6.72 -23.80 -27.55
C THR A 21 5.24 -23.77 -27.30
N SER A 22 4.49 -24.50 -28.14
CA SER A 22 3.04 -24.61 -28.05
C SER A 22 2.75 -25.20 -26.69
N LEU A 23 2.51 -24.30 -25.74
CA LEU A 23 2.07 -24.65 -24.42
C LEU A 23 0.77 -25.40 -24.60
N LYS A 24 0.62 -26.53 -23.90
CA LYS A 24 -0.59 -27.33 -23.97
C LYS A 24 -1.76 -26.47 -23.48
N ALA A 25 -2.50 -25.91 -24.43
CA ALA A 25 -3.65 -25.07 -24.14
C ALA A 25 -4.68 -25.89 -23.36
N CYS A 26 -5.09 -25.36 -22.21
CA CYS A 26 -6.21 -25.89 -21.47
C CYS A 26 -7.51 -25.36 -22.08
N GLN A 27 -8.64 -26.00 -21.76
CA GLN A 27 -9.95 -25.49 -22.14
C GLN A 27 -10.28 -24.20 -21.35
N GLU A 28 -11.28 -23.44 -21.81
CA GLU A 28 -11.82 -22.29 -21.07
C GLU A 28 -12.11 -22.65 -19.59
N ASP A 29 -11.94 -21.65 -18.71
CA ASP A 29 -11.97 -21.80 -17.25
C ASP A 29 -10.98 -22.82 -16.66
N HIS A 30 -9.88 -23.13 -17.35
CA HIS A 30 -8.78 -23.94 -16.81
C HIS A 30 -7.40 -23.33 -17.07
N TYR A 31 -6.47 -23.52 -16.13
CA TYR A 31 -5.06 -23.16 -16.26
C TYR A 31 -4.17 -24.39 -16.14
N LEU A 32 -3.01 -24.37 -16.79
CA LEU A 32 -1.99 -25.41 -16.70
C LEU A 32 -1.19 -25.25 -15.42
N SER A 33 -1.36 -26.17 -14.48
CA SER A 33 -0.60 -26.22 -13.23
C SER A 33 0.84 -26.68 -13.47
N LYS A 34 1.73 -26.43 -12.50
CA LYS A 34 3.17 -26.80 -12.54
C LYS A 34 3.43 -28.29 -12.85
N ASN A 35 2.45 -29.15 -12.58
CA ASN A 35 2.52 -30.59 -12.85
C ASN A 35 2.03 -30.97 -14.27
N ASN A 36 1.86 -29.99 -15.18
CA ASN A 36 1.32 -30.16 -16.53
C ASN A 36 -0.11 -30.74 -16.59
N VAL A 37 -0.91 -30.49 -15.55
CA VAL A 37 -2.33 -30.86 -15.43
C VAL A 37 -3.17 -29.60 -15.57
N CYS A 38 -4.20 -29.63 -16.42
CA CYS A 38 -5.20 -28.56 -16.47
C CYS A 38 -6.09 -28.62 -15.22
N ILE A 39 -6.10 -27.54 -14.45
CA ILE A 39 -6.90 -27.38 -13.24
C ILE A 39 -7.93 -26.27 -13.49
N ARG A 40 -9.16 -26.47 -13.01
CA ARG A 40 -10.22 -25.46 -13.13
C ARG A 40 -9.84 -24.19 -12.35
N CYS A 41 -10.10 -23.04 -12.93
CA CYS A 41 -9.85 -21.75 -12.30
C CYS A 41 -10.69 -21.56 -11.03
N THR A 42 -10.10 -20.92 -10.02
CA THR A 42 -10.75 -20.49 -8.80
C THR A 42 -11.84 -19.46 -9.11
N ILE A 43 -13.02 -19.63 -8.50
CA ILE A 43 -14.14 -18.69 -8.61
C ILE A 43 -14.19 -17.84 -7.34
N CYS A 44 -14.14 -16.52 -7.48
CA CYS A 44 -14.20 -15.61 -6.34
C CYS A 44 -15.59 -15.61 -5.69
N SER A 45 -15.63 -15.68 -4.35
CA SER A 45 -16.86 -15.56 -3.57
C SER A 45 -17.45 -14.15 -3.68
N ARG A 46 -18.75 -13.99 -3.44
CA ARG A 46 -19.45 -12.68 -3.53
C ARG A 46 -18.85 -11.55 -2.67
N SER A 47 -18.12 -11.89 -1.60
CA SER A 47 -17.44 -10.92 -0.73
C SER A 47 -16.01 -10.58 -1.16
N GLN A 48 -15.47 -11.29 -2.16
CA GLN A 48 -14.14 -11.12 -2.71
C GLN A 48 -14.19 -10.40 -4.07
N GLN A 49 -13.09 -9.75 -4.40
CA GLN A 49 -12.83 -9.12 -5.69
C GLN A 49 -11.80 -9.93 -6.46
N MET A 50 -12.02 -10.09 -7.75
CA MET A 50 -11.04 -10.68 -8.67
C MET A 50 -9.97 -9.63 -8.96
N ILE A 51 -8.72 -9.91 -8.57
CA ILE A 51 -7.57 -9.02 -8.80
C ILE A 51 -6.78 -9.47 -10.04
N HIS A 52 -6.73 -10.78 -10.29
CA HIS A 52 -6.23 -11.35 -11.54
C HIS A 52 -7.25 -12.34 -12.09
N THR A 53 -7.55 -12.20 -13.39
CA THR A 53 -8.32 -13.16 -14.18
C THR A 53 -7.53 -14.44 -14.40
N CYS A 54 -8.22 -15.55 -14.67
CA CYS A 54 -7.54 -16.77 -15.08
C CYS A 54 -6.86 -16.61 -16.46
N ALA A 55 -5.78 -17.35 -16.69
CA ALA A 55 -5.10 -17.48 -17.97
C ALA A 55 -4.41 -18.85 -18.07
N ASP A 56 -3.88 -19.20 -19.25
CA ASP A 56 -3.33 -20.53 -19.57
C ASP A 56 -2.31 -21.10 -18.56
N LEU A 57 -1.61 -20.24 -17.81
CA LEU A 57 -0.55 -20.59 -16.85
C LEU A 57 -0.81 -20.11 -15.41
N SER A 58 -1.92 -19.41 -15.17
CA SER A 58 -2.18 -18.75 -13.88
C SER A 58 -3.64 -18.81 -13.49
N ASP A 59 -3.87 -19.28 -12.27
CA ASP A 59 -5.19 -19.28 -11.65
C ASP A 59 -5.71 -17.84 -11.42
N THR A 60 -7.03 -17.71 -11.30
CA THR A 60 -7.71 -16.52 -10.79
C THR A 60 -7.22 -16.18 -9.39
N ILE A 61 -6.88 -14.91 -9.13
CA ILE A 61 -6.52 -14.45 -7.78
C ILE A 61 -7.66 -13.60 -7.20
N CYS A 62 -8.24 -14.11 -6.11
CA CYS A 62 -9.32 -13.46 -5.37
C CYS A 62 -8.78 -12.83 -4.08
N MET A 63 -9.14 -11.57 -3.81
CA MET A 63 -8.79 -10.87 -2.57
C MET A 63 -10.00 -10.17 -1.98
N CYS A 64 -9.99 -9.94 -0.68
CA CYS A 64 -10.96 -9.08 -0.02
C CYS A 64 -10.73 -7.61 -0.39
N PRO A 65 -11.79 -6.77 -0.36
CA PRO A 65 -11.67 -5.33 -0.54
C PRO A 65 -10.70 -4.67 0.46
N LEU A 66 -10.26 -3.46 0.14
CA LEU A 66 -9.42 -2.65 1.03
C LEU A 66 -10.10 -2.45 2.40
N GLY A 67 -9.34 -2.65 3.47
CA GLY A 67 -9.86 -2.58 4.84
C GLY A 67 -10.61 -3.84 5.29
N MET A 68 -10.50 -4.95 4.56
CA MET A 68 -11.07 -6.26 4.92
C MET A 68 -10.02 -7.39 4.89
N TYR A 69 -10.27 -8.46 5.63
CA TYR A 69 -9.49 -9.71 5.61
C TYR A 69 -10.40 -10.93 5.42
N HIS A 70 -9.87 -12.02 4.87
CA HIS A 70 -10.60 -13.27 4.69
C HIS A 70 -10.60 -14.10 5.98
N ASP A 71 -11.75 -14.19 6.66
CA ASP A 71 -11.92 -15.05 7.83
C ASP A 71 -12.26 -16.48 7.37
N MET A 72 -11.30 -17.40 7.51
CA MET A 72 -11.46 -18.81 7.14
C MET A 72 -12.59 -19.52 7.92
N ARG A 73 -13.00 -19.02 9.09
CA ARG A 73 -14.09 -19.61 9.89
C ARG A 73 -15.47 -19.24 9.35
N LYS A 74 -15.58 -18.05 8.76
CA LYS A 74 -16.83 -17.52 8.16
C LYS A 74 -16.88 -17.69 6.65
N VAL A 75 -15.74 -18.06 6.02
CA VAL A 75 -15.54 -18.18 4.58
C VAL A 75 -15.97 -16.90 3.85
N ALA A 76 -15.63 -15.75 4.45
CA ALA A 76 -16.08 -14.44 4.01
C ALA A 76 -15.06 -13.35 4.34
N CYS A 77 -15.11 -12.25 3.59
CA CYS A 77 -14.36 -11.05 3.91
C CYS A 77 -15.02 -10.31 5.08
N MET A 78 -14.23 -10.07 6.13
CA MET A 78 -14.60 -9.38 7.35
C MET A 78 -13.88 -8.03 7.42
N GLN A 79 -14.52 -7.00 7.98
CA GLN A 79 -13.88 -5.71 8.20
C GLN A 79 -12.68 -5.86 9.16
N CYS A 80 -11.58 -5.19 8.87
CA CYS A 80 -10.43 -5.13 9.78
C CYS A 80 -10.78 -4.42 11.09
N SER A 81 -10.34 -4.97 12.21
CA SER A 81 -10.39 -4.36 13.53
C SER A 81 -9.60 -3.04 13.56
N THR A 82 -10.07 -2.10 14.36
CA THR A 82 -9.43 -0.79 14.59
C THR A 82 -8.95 -0.72 16.03
N CYS A 83 -7.67 -0.41 16.24
CA CYS A 83 -7.09 -0.25 17.57
C CYS A 83 -7.49 1.12 18.12
N GLY A 84 -8.13 1.15 19.28
CA GLY A 84 -8.65 2.37 19.89
C GLY A 84 -7.59 3.18 20.65
N VAL A 85 -8.05 4.27 21.27
CA VAL A 85 -7.24 5.06 22.21
C VAL A 85 -6.83 4.18 23.40
N GLY A 86 -5.54 4.26 23.76
CA GLY A 86 -4.93 3.39 24.77
C GLY A 86 -4.36 2.07 24.18
N GLU A 87 -4.48 1.86 22.87
CA GLU A 87 -3.93 0.70 22.16
C GLU A 87 -3.14 1.14 20.92
N VAL A 88 -2.20 0.30 20.51
CA VAL A 88 -1.38 0.48 19.29
C VAL A 88 -1.55 -0.70 18.34
N MET A 89 -1.45 -0.43 17.05
CA MET A 89 -1.46 -1.44 16.00
C MET A 89 -0.10 -2.17 15.97
N HIS A 90 -0.08 -3.39 16.52
CA HIS A 90 1.10 -4.26 16.56
C HIS A 90 1.29 -5.01 15.23
N GLU A 91 0.22 -5.56 14.68
CA GLU A 91 0.19 -6.11 13.31
C GLU A 91 -0.86 -5.37 12.50
N ARG A 92 -0.49 -4.90 11.30
CA ARG A 92 -1.45 -4.32 10.34
C ARG A 92 -2.37 -5.40 9.76
N CYS A 93 -3.58 -5.00 9.38
CA CYS A 93 -4.46 -5.89 8.63
C CYS A 93 -3.86 -6.31 7.29
N LEU A 94 -4.15 -7.54 6.87
CA LEU A 94 -3.73 -8.18 5.64
C LEU A 94 -4.92 -8.96 5.06
N ASN A 95 -4.88 -9.28 3.76
CA ASN A 95 -5.95 -10.05 3.10
C ASN A 95 -6.26 -11.42 3.77
N SER A 96 -5.34 -11.96 4.57
CA SER A 96 -5.49 -13.25 5.29
C SER A 96 -5.53 -13.14 6.81
N LYS A 97 -5.39 -11.94 7.39
CA LYS A 97 -5.28 -11.74 8.85
C LYS A 97 -5.80 -10.37 9.27
N ASP A 98 -6.55 -10.34 10.36
CA ASP A 98 -7.02 -9.10 10.97
C ASP A 98 -5.87 -8.25 11.56
N THR A 99 -6.13 -6.96 11.79
CA THR A 99 -5.31 -6.08 12.63
C THR A 99 -5.14 -6.69 14.02
N LYS A 100 -3.93 -6.65 14.59
CA LYS A 100 -3.73 -6.93 16.03
C LYS A 100 -3.41 -5.66 16.79
N CYS A 101 -4.16 -5.47 17.87
CA CYS A 101 -3.99 -4.36 18.79
C CYS A 101 -3.25 -4.82 20.05
N GLN A 102 -2.32 -4.00 20.52
CA GLN A 102 -1.61 -4.20 21.78
C GLN A 102 -1.93 -3.01 22.70
N ARG A 103 -2.31 -3.30 23.94
CA ARG A 103 -2.63 -2.27 24.93
C ARG A 103 -1.36 -1.54 25.39
N CYS A 104 -1.45 -0.22 25.55
CA CYS A 104 -0.36 0.57 26.11
C CYS A 104 -0.12 0.21 27.59
N PRO A 105 1.14 0.25 28.06
CA PRO A 105 1.47 0.03 29.46
C PRO A 105 0.99 1.20 30.33
N ASN A 106 0.88 0.96 31.65
CA ASN A 106 0.48 1.97 32.63
C ASN A 106 1.34 3.25 32.52
N GLY A 107 0.69 4.41 32.54
CA GLY A 107 1.35 5.72 32.36
C GLY A 107 1.47 6.16 30.89
N PHE A 108 1.08 5.32 29.93
CA PHE A 108 1.10 5.65 28.50
C PHE A 108 -0.28 5.50 27.84
N THR A 109 -0.51 6.25 26.76
CA THR A 109 -1.70 6.18 25.90
C THR A 109 -1.30 6.31 24.44
N SER A 110 -2.10 5.78 23.52
CA SER A 110 -2.00 6.17 22.11
C SER A 110 -2.77 7.47 21.87
N ALA A 111 -2.39 8.21 20.83
CA ALA A 111 -2.99 9.52 20.49
C ALA A 111 -4.28 9.42 19.65
N GLY A 112 -4.64 8.24 19.16
CA GLY A 112 -5.78 8.03 18.26
C GLY A 112 -5.83 6.62 17.67
N ASN A 113 -6.78 6.41 16.77
CA ASN A 113 -7.05 5.10 16.18
C ASN A 113 -5.88 4.59 15.32
N ASN A 114 -5.60 3.29 15.39
CA ASN A 114 -4.51 2.60 14.68
C ASN A 114 -3.12 3.26 14.87
N SER A 115 -2.91 3.91 16.02
CA SER A 115 -1.60 4.50 16.35
C SER A 115 -0.50 3.44 16.40
N LEU A 116 0.72 3.83 16.03
CA LEU A 116 1.89 2.94 16.01
C LEU A 116 2.73 3.01 17.29
N SER A 117 2.43 3.94 18.20
CA SER A 117 3.25 4.18 19.40
C SER A 117 2.43 4.69 20.59
N CYS A 118 2.86 4.30 21.79
CA CYS A 118 2.31 4.75 23.06
C CYS A 118 3.14 5.95 23.56
N THR A 119 2.48 7.07 23.86
CA THR A 119 3.09 8.27 24.44
C THR A 119 2.78 8.39 25.93
N SER A 120 3.71 8.95 26.72
CA SER A 120 3.47 9.16 28.16
C SER A 120 2.34 10.17 28.36
N ILE A 121 1.39 9.84 29.24
CA ILE A 121 0.23 10.68 29.56
C ILE A 121 0.67 12.03 30.17
N HIS A 122 1.85 12.07 30.79
CA HIS A 122 2.44 13.29 31.38
C HIS A 122 3.24 14.14 30.37
N SER A 123 3.34 13.73 29.10
CA SER A 123 4.14 14.42 28.08
C SER A 123 3.43 15.62 27.40
N SER A 124 2.31 16.11 27.95
CA SER A 124 1.47 17.15 27.35
C SER A 124 1.86 18.60 27.72
N LYS A 125 3.17 18.91 27.74
CA LYS A 125 3.66 20.31 27.80
C LYS A 125 4.96 20.54 27.00
N SER A 126 4.81 20.72 25.69
CA SER A 126 5.79 21.44 24.86
C SER A 126 5.18 22.07 23.60
N ALA A 127 3.94 22.59 23.70
CA ALA A 127 3.59 23.75 22.89
C ALA A 127 4.57 24.86 23.30
N GLN A 128 5.47 25.23 22.39
CA GLN A 128 6.53 26.20 22.67
C GLN A 128 5.90 27.57 22.90
N THR A 129 5.75 27.96 24.17
CA THR A 129 5.53 29.36 24.53
C THR A 129 6.75 30.13 24.07
N ILE A 130 6.66 30.81 22.92
CA ILE A 130 7.67 31.78 22.50
C ILE A 130 7.60 32.94 23.49
N PRO A 131 8.63 33.20 24.32
CA PRO A 131 8.64 34.37 25.17
C PRO A 131 8.99 35.58 24.31
N MET A 132 7.96 36.23 23.73
CA MET A 132 8.10 37.62 23.25
C MET A 132 8.17 38.58 24.44
N LEU A 133 9.24 38.46 25.21
CA LEU A 133 9.67 39.44 26.21
C LEU A 133 10.97 40.05 25.68
N TRP A 134 10.82 41.21 25.04
CA TRP A 134 11.11 42.49 25.69
C TRP A 134 12.60 42.69 25.96
N SER A 135 13.25 43.40 25.05
CA SER A 135 14.36 44.28 25.41
C SER A 135 14.50 45.44 24.42
N PHE A 136 14.08 46.61 24.89
CA PHE A 136 14.78 47.88 24.70
C PHE A 136 15.34 48.21 23.30
N ILE A 137 14.50 48.81 22.45
CA ILE A 137 14.94 49.98 21.69
C ILE A 137 14.21 51.22 22.23
N PHE A 138 14.89 51.83 23.19
CA PHE A 138 14.86 53.26 23.52
C PHE A 138 13.50 53.97 23.63
N THR A 139 13.11 54.11 24.89
CA THR A 139 12.65 55.40 25.43
C THR A 139 13.38 56.59 24.77
N ILE A 140 12.67 57.36 23.94
CA ILE A 140 13.08 58.72 23.56
C ILE A 140 12.01 59.70 24.06
N PRO A 141 12.15 60.24 25.29
CA PRO A 141 11.42 61.41 25.71
C PRO A 141 12.13 62.65 25.17
N LEU A 142 11.67 63.18 24.04
CA LEU A 142 12.13 64.47 23.53
C LEU A 142 10.95 65.42 23.36
N ALA A 143 10.54 65.98 24.51
CA ALA A 143 9.86 67.25 24.55
C ALA A 143 10.84 68.36 24.12
N ILE A 144 10.90 68.62 22.80
CA ILE A 144 11.46 69.80 22.12
C ILE A 144 10.68 69.90 20.78
N PHE A 145 10.51 71.12 20.25
CA PHE A 145 9.59 71.46 19.13
C PHE A 145 8.09 71.58 19.48
N LEU A 146 7.80 72.02 20.71
CA LEU A 146 6.99 73.23 20.80
C LEU A 146 7.91 74.44 20.59
N VAL A 147 7.42 75.46 19.87
CA VAL A 147 8.07 76.78 19.66
C VAL A 147 9.33 76.77 18.78
N TRP A 148 9.11 76.59 17.48
CA TRP A 148 9.69 77.38 16.38
C TRP A 148 8.59 77.48 15.29
N ARG A 149 8.29 78.57 14.58
CA ARG A 149 8.62 80.01 14.71
C ARG A 149 10.05 80.40 15.08
#